data_AF-A0A7W7RB25-F1
#
_entry.id   AF-A0A7W7RB25-F1
#
_cell.length_a   1.000
_cell.length_b   1.000
_cell.length_c   1.000
_cell.angle_alpha   90.00
_cell.angle_beta   90.00
_cell.angle_gamma   90.00
#
_symmetry.space_group_name_H-M   'P 1'
#
loop_
_entity.id
_entity.type
_entity.pdbx_description
1 polymer ?
#
loop_
_entity_poly.entity_id
_entity_poly.type
_entity_poly.pdbx_seq_one_letter_code
_entity_poly.pdbx_strand_id
1 'polypeptide(L)'
;MLRDGRLLALDGDAVELAAAGLVRLGVQEWLGEAAGAAAGRIRAASFARAWLAFGDLSAPGLRVPAAPVVRSLVRQGAQLLLRARHGDCPAVLEWLGLRSAEAAEQARLTGAAHPAEPTALTLVWHGVQALTAEDGHSHGRRIDDRCEAYIREHHRHQDTLALTLACAQLAAGALLELGDGDPVRADVRLEEHAARHMPLDGPVPLWVPGWPRHPAG
;
A
#
# COMPACT_ATOMS: atom_id res chain seq x y z
N MET A 1 -26.27 16.09 -3.37
CA MET A 1 -26.43 14.97 -4.31
C MET A 1 -25.87 13.72 -3.64
N LEU A 2 -26.76 12.79 -3.30
CA LEU A 2 -26.43 11.52 -2.66
C LEU A 2 -25.73 10.63 -3.69
N ARG A 3 -24.45 10.32 -3.49
CA ARG A 3 -23.81 9.20 -4.20
C ARG A 3 -24.38 7.92 -3.60
N ASP A 4 -25.13 7.15 -4.39
CA ASP A 4 -25.70 5.88 -3.96
C ASP A 4 -24.62 4.98 -3.36
N GLY A 5 -24.90 4.34 -2.22
CA GLY A 5 -23.95 3.49 -1.48
C GLY A 5 -23.34 2.35 -2.31
N ARG A 6 -23.96 2.01 -3.45
CA ARG A 6 -23.45 1.03 -4.43
C ARG A 6 -22.26 1.56 -5.24
N LEU A 7 -22.20 2.85 -5.53
CA LEU A 7 -21.05 3.50 -6.18
C LEU A 7 -19.88 3.70 -5.21
N LEU A 8 -20.18 4.02 -3.94
CA LEU A 8 -19.16 4.12 -2.89
C LEU A 8 -18.50 2.77 -2.56
N ALA A 9 -19.25 1.67 -2.63
CA ALA A 9 -18.71 0.32 -2.48
C ALA A 9 -17.74 -0.03 -3.63
N LEU A 10 -18.09 0.30 -4.88
CA LEU A 10 -17.22 0.11 -6.04
C LEU A 10 -15.93 0.95 -5.96
N ASP A 11 -16.02 2.18 -5.43
CA ASP A 11 -14.85 3.04 -5.20
C ASP A 11 -13.92 2.45 -4.11
N GLY A 12 -14.49 1.88 -3.05
CA GLY A 12 -13.74 1.21 -1.98
C GLY A 12 -13.05 -0.07 -2.45
N ASP A 13 -13.77 -0.91 -3.20
CA ASP A 13 -13.22 -2.16 -3.74
C ASP A 13 -12.09 -1.89 -4.75
N ALA A 14 -12.24 -0.88 -5.60
CA ALA A 14 -11.17 -0.46 -6.52
C ALA A 14 -9.90 0.00 -5.78
N VAL A 15 -10.05 0.65 -4.63
CA VAL A 15 -8.93 1.06 -3.78
C VAL A 15 -8.19 -0.14 -3.20
N GLU A 16 -8.91 -1.12 -2.66
CA GLU A 16 -8.33 -2.34 -2.10
C GLU A 16 -7.64 -3.18 -3.18
N LEU A 17 -8.26 -3.30 -4.36
CA LEU A 17 -7.66 -3.97 -5.51
C LEU A 17 -6.36 -3.27 -5.93
N ALA A 18 -6.37 -1.93 -6.10
CA ALA A 18 -5.17 -1.19 -6.48
C ALA A 18 -4.04 -1.34 -5.45
N ALA A 19 -4.38 -1.31 -4.15
CA ALA A 19 -3.43 -1.57 -3.07
C ALA A 19 -2.83 -2.99 -3.18
N ALA A 20 -3.67 -4.02 -3.37
CA ALA A 20 -3.22 -5.40 -3.52
C ALA A 20 -2.28 -5.59 -4.73
N GLY A 21 -2.59 -4.95 -5.86
CA GLY A 21 -1.73 -4.95 -7.05
C GLY A 21 -0.35 -4.34 -6.79
N LEU A 22 -0.29 -3.23 -6.05
CA LEU A 22 0.98 -2.61 -5.65
C LEU A 22 1.78 -3.48 -4.69
N VAL A 23 1.13 -4.12 -3.72
CA VAL A 23 1.79 -5.06 -2.79
C VAL A 23 2.36 -6.26 -3.56
N ARG A 24 1.61 -6.85 -4.50
CA ARG A 24 2.11 -7.95 -5.36
C ARG A 24 3.36 -7.54 -6.12
N LEU A 25 3.36 -6.37 -6.76
CA LEU A 25 4.52 -5.87 -7.49
C LEU A 25 5.72 -5.63 -6.56
N GLY A 26 5.47 -5.17 -5.34
CA GLY A 26 6.49 -5.10 -4.29
C GLY A 26 7.08 -6.47 -3.96
N VAL A 27 6.25 -7.49 -3.74
CA VAL A 27 6.71 -8.87 -3.46
C VAL A 27 7.58 -9.40 -4.61
N GLN A 28 7.18 -9.16 -5.85
CA GLN A 28 7.96 -9.57 -7.03
C GLN A 28 9.30 -8.82 -7.15
N GLU A 29 9.38 -7.57 -6.69
CA GLU A 29 10.63 -6.79 -6.65
C GLU A 29 11.65 -7.43 -5.69
N TRP A 30 11.21 -7.87 -4.51
CA TRP A 30 12.05 -8.51 -3.49
C TRP A 30 12.68 -9.83 -3.95
N LEU A 31 12.05 -10.53 -4.89
CA LEU A 31 12.51 -11.82 -5.42
C LEU A 31 13.47 -11.66 -6.61
N GLY A 32 13.49 -10.48 -7.23
CA GLY A 32 14.35 -10.21 -8.38
C GLY A 32 15.81 -10.00 -7.97
N GLU A 33 16.75 -10.46 -8.79
CA GLU A 33 18.16 -10.02 -8.68
C GLU A 33 18.27 -8.49 -8.81
N ALA A 34 19.41 -7.88 -8.48
CA ALA A 34 19.57 -6.42 -8.47
C ALA A 34 19.09 -5.71 -9.77
N ALA A 35 19.29 -6.34 -10.94
CA ALA A 35 18.75 -5.86 -12.22
C ALA A 35 17.22 -6.02 -12.33
N GLY A 36 16.67 -7.11 -11.78
CA GLY A 36 15.23 -7.37 -11.65
C GLY A 36 14.52 -6.43 -10.67
N ALA A 37 15.19 -6.01 -9.60
CA ALA A 37 14.65 -5.04 -8.64
C ALA A 37 14.43 -3.65 -9.29
N ALA A 38 15.38 -3.19 -10.11
CA ALA A 38 15.20 -1.96 -10.88
C ALA A 38 14.00 -2.03 -11.85
N ALA A 39 13.85 -3.15 -12.56
CA ALA A 39 12.68 -3.41 -13.41
C ALA A 39 11.37 -3.53 -12.60
N GLY A 40 11.43 -4.09 -11.39
CA GLY A 40 10.31 -4.16 -10.43
C GLY A 40 9.79 -2.78 -10.05
N ARG A 41 10.69 -1.86 -9.66
CA ARG A 41 10.33 -0.46 -9.35
C ARG A 41 9.68 0.25 -10.52
N ILE A 42 10.18 0.06 -11.74
CA ILE A 42 9.59 0.64 -12.94
C ILE A 42 8.17 0.09 -13.18
N ARG A 43 7.95 -1.21 -12.99
CA ARG A 43 6.62 -1.84 -13.11
C ARG A 43 5.65 -1.31 -12.06
N ALA A 44 6.05 -1.23 -10.80
CA ALA A 44 5.23 -0.68 -9.72
C ALA A 44 4.86 0.80 -9.97
N ALA A 45 5.85 1.61 -10.39
CA ALA A 45 5.61 3.01 -10.74
C ALA A 45 4.67 3.18 -11.95
N SER A 46 4.83 2.32 -12.97
CA SER A 46 3.97 2.34 -14.16
C SER A 46 2.54 1.92 -13.83
N PHE A 47 2.38 0.89 -12.99
CA PHE A 47 1.08 0.47 -12.46
C PHE A 47 0.41 1.60 -11.68
N ALA A 48 1.13 2.21 -10.73
CA ALA A 48 0.62 3.32 -9.94
C ALA A 48 0.17 4.50 -10.82
N ARG A 49 0.93 4.86 -11.86
CA ARG A 49 0.55 5.94 -12.80
C ARG A 49 -0.66 5.61 -13.66
N ALA A 50 -0.88 4.33 -13.96
CA ALA A 50 -2.04 3.89 -14.73
C ALA A 50 -3.32 3.84 -13.88
N TRP A 51 -3.20 3.43 -12.62
CA TRP A 51 -4.34 3.19 -11.73
C TRP A 51 -4.70 4.35 -10.83
N LEU A 52 -3.74 5.22 -10.48
CA LEU A 52 -3.94 6.25 -9.46
C LEU A 52 -4.10 7.65 -10.05
N ALA A 53 -4.96 8.44 -9.40
CA ALA A 53 -5.09 9.86 -9.60
C ALA A 53 -4.31 10.61 -8.50
N PHE A 54 -3.31 11.39 -8.91
CA PHE A 54 -2.39 12.13 -8.03
C PHE A 54 -2.72 13.63 -8.01
N GLY A 55 -3.83 14.00 -7.37
CA GLY A 55 -4.26 15.39 -7.20
C GLY A 55 -5.24 15.93 -8.24
N ASP A 56 -5.43 15.24 -9.37
CA ASP A 56 -6.44 15.61 -10.38
C ASP A 56 -7.77 14.90 -10.13
N LEU A 57 -8.82 15.67 -9.81
CA LEU A 57 -10.21 15.21 -9.74
C LEU A 57 -10.78 14.78 -11.11
N SER A 58 -10.05 15.07 -12.20
CA SER A 58 -10.50 14.97 -13.60
C SER A 58 -9.64 14.02 -14.43
N ALA A 59 -8.92 13.09 -13.81
CA ALA A 59 -8.09 12.15 -14.56
C ALA A 59 -8.97 11.29 -15.49
N PRO A 60 -8.65 11.20 -16.81
CA PRO A 60 -9.44 10.38 -17.73
C PRO A 60 -9.31 8.89 -17.39
N GLY A 61 -10.43 8.23 -17.14
CA GLY A 61 -10.54 6.80 -16.81
C GLY A 61 -10.99 6.51 -15.37
N LEU A 62 -11.24 5.24 -15.06
CA LEU A 62 -11.64 4.71 -13.73
C LEU A 62 -10.46 4.69 -12.73
N ARG A 63 -9.71 5.80 -12.62
CA ARG A 63 -8.56 5.88 -11.72
C ARG A 63 -9.01 6.13 -10.28
N VAL A 64 -8.37 5.46 -9.34
CA VAL A 64 -8.64 5.63 -7.91
C VAL A 64 -7.78 6.74 -7.31
N PRO A 65 -8.32 7.58 -6.40
CA PRO A 65 -7.51 8.62 -5.76
C PRO A 65 -6.36 8.02 -4.95
N ALA A 66 -5.17 8.62 -5.04
CA ALA A 66 -3.97 8.08 -4.39
C ALA A 66 -4.06 8.05 -2.85
N ALA A 67 -4.66 9.05 -2.22
CA ALA A 67 -4.75 9.13 -0.76
C ALA A 67 -5.53 7.94 -0.12
N PRO A 68 -6.73 7.57 -0.59
CA PRO A 68 -7.40 6.33 -0.21
C PRO A 68 -6.54 5.07 -0.38
N VAL A 69 -5.77 4.97 -1.46
CA VAL A 69 -4.87 3.82 -1.70
C VAL A 69 -3.72 3.80 -0.69
N VAL A 70 -3.11 4.95 -0.37
CA VAL A 70 -2.11 5.06 0.70
C VAL A 70 -2.71 4.62 2.03
N ARG A 71 -3.93 5.06 2.37
CA ARG A 71 -4.61 4.63 3.60
C ARG A 71 -4.84 3.12 3.64
N SER A 72 -5.26 2.51 2.53
CA SER A 72 -5.43 1.06 2.45
C SER A 72 -4.08 0.35 2.63
N LEU A 73 -3.02 0.79 1.94
CA LEU A 73 -1.67 0.22 2.09
C LEU A 73 -1.14 0.34 3.53
N VAL A 74 -1.35 1.48 4.19
CA VAL A 74 -0.96 1.68 5.60
C VAL A 74 -1.68 0.70 6.52
N ARG A 75 -3.00 0.55 6.34
CA ARG A 75 -3.80 -0.39 7.12
C ARG A 75 -3.37 -1.84 6.86
N GLN A 76 -3.17 -2.21 5.60
CA GLN A 76 -2.71 -3.55 5.21
C GLN A 76 -1.32 -3.84 5.79
N GLY A 77 -0.37 -2.92 5.66
CA GLY A 77 0.98 -3.04 6.22
C GLY A 77 0.96 -3.22 7.73
N ALA A 78 0.16 -2.43 8.45
CA ALA A 78 0.00 -2.57 9.91
C ALA A 78 -0.57 -3.95 10.30
N GLN A 79 -1.61 -4.43 9.60
CA GLN A 79 -2.18 -5.75 9.84
C GLN A 79 -1.19 -6.88 9.55
N LEU A 80 -0.42 -6.77 8.48
CA LEU A 80 0.58 -7.77 8.09
C LEU A 80 1.73 -7.82 9.09
N LEU A 81 2.24 -6.67 9.52
CA LEU A 81 3.30 -6.59 10.54
C LEU A 81 2.85 -7.19 11.87
N LEU A 82 1.65 -6.84 12.34
CA LEU A 82 1.10 -7.43 13.56
C LEU A 82 0.97 -8.94 13.42
N ARG A 83 0.52 -9.46 12.27
CA ARG A 83 0.43 -10.91 12.05
C ARG A 83 1.80 -11.58 11.99
N ALA A 84 2.77 -10.98 11.31
CA ALA A 84 4.13 -11.51 11.20
C ALA A 84 4.82 -11.58 12.57
N ARG A 85 4.45 -10.68 13.49
CA ARG A 85 4.94 -10.64 14.88
C ARG A 85 3.97 -11.22 15.90
N HIS A 86 3.05 -12.09 15.48
CA HIS A 86 2.10 -12.79 16.36
C HIS A 86 1.26 -11.87 17.29
N GLY A 87 1.01 -10.64 16.88
CA GLY A 87 0.25 -9.65 17.62
C GLY A 87 1.06 -8.83 18.64
N ASP A 88 2.40 -8.97 18.68
CA ASP A 88 3.25 -8.19 19.57
C ASP A 88 3.34 -6.71 19.14
N CYS A 89 2.36 -5.93 19.59
CA CYS A 89 2.26 -4.53 19.27
C CYS A 89 3.46 -3.69 19.77
N PRO A 90 3.93 -3.81 21.02
CA PRO A 90 5.12 -3.08 21.47
C PRO A 90 6.34 -3.32 20.59
N ALA A 91 6.64 -4.59 20.25
CA ALA A 91 7.78 -4.92 19.40
C ALA A 91 7.65 -4.34 17.98
N VAL A 92 6.45 -4.39 17.40
CA VAL A 92 6.18 -3.78 16.07
C VAL A 92 6.40 -2.27 16.10
N LEU A 93 5.92 -1.59 17.14
CA LEU A 93 6.05 -0.13 17.26
C LEU A 93 7.51 0.30 17.49
N GLU A 94 8.26 -0.45 18.30
CA GLU A 94 9.69 -0.23 18.51
C GLU A 94 10.47 -0.41 17.20
N TRP A 95 10.21 -1.51 16.48
CA TRP A 95 10.85 -1.78 15.19
C TRP A 95 10.56 -0.68 14.16
N LEU A 96 9.29 -0.26 14.04
CA LEU A 96 8.90 0.84 13.15
C LEU A 96 9.57 2.16 13.53
N GLY A 97 9.68 2.46 14.83
CA GLY A 97 10.33 3.65 15.35
C GLY A 97 11.83 3.68 15.01
N LEU A 98 12.53 2.58 15.26
CA LEU A 98 13.96 2.45 14.93
C LEU A 98 14.21 2.59 13.43
N ARG A 99 13.47 1.84 12.60
CA ARG A 99 13.59 1.90 11.14
C ARG A 99 13.27 3.29 10.59
N SER A 100 12.28 3.97 11.17
CA SER A 100 11.94 5.34 10.75
C SER A 100 13.06 6.32 11.05
N ALA A 101 13.71 6.20 12.22
CA ALA A 101 14.84 7.04 12.58
C ALA A 101 16.05 6.80 11.67
N GLU A 102 16.38 5.53 11.39
CA GLU A 102 17.44 5.13 10.46
C GLU A 102 17.20 5.67 9.04
N ALA A 103 15.97 5.49 8.52
CA ALA A 103 15.61 5.98 7.19
C ALA A 103 15.64 7.52 7.10
N ALA A 104 15.24 8.21 8.17
CA ALA A 104 15.31 9.68 8.23
C ALA A 104 16.74 10.19 8.25
N GLU A 105 17.63 9.53 9.00
CA GLU A 105 19.06 9.87 9.01
C GLU A 105 19.70 9.61 7.63
N GLN A 106 19.40 8.48 7.00
CA GLN A 106 19.90 8.18 5.66
C GLN A 106 19.41 9.19 4.62
N ALA A 107 18.14 9.60 4.70
CA ALA A 107 17.57 10.64 3.86
C ALA A 107 18.30 11.99 4.04
N ARG A 108 18.59 12.36 5.29
CA ARG A 108 19.35 13.58 5.62
C ARG A 108 20.76 13.53 5.04
N LEU A 109 21.46 12.41 5.20
CA LEU A 109 22.82 12.22 4.68
C LEU A 109 22.89 12.27 3.15
N THR A 110 21.85 11.78 2.47
CA THR A 110 21.77 11.76 1.00
C THR A 110 21.14 13.02 0.39
N GLY A 111 20.72 13.98 1.23
CA GLY A 111 20.09 15.22 0.78
C GLY A 111 18.72 15.01 0.12
N ALA A 112 18.00 13.95 0.48
CA ALA A 112 16.68 13.67 -0.05
C ALA A 112 15.69 14.75 0.42
N ALA A 113 15.24 15.60 -0.50
CA ALA A 113 14.35 16.72 -0.19
C ALA A 113 12.97 16.26 0.34
N HIS A 114 12.47 15.11 -0.12
CA HIS A 114 11.15 14.58 0.20
C HIS A 114 11.24 13.08 0.54
N PRO A 115 11.62 12.72 1.77
CA PRO A 115 11.95 11.33 2.08
C PRO A 115 10.69 10.49 2.34
N ALA A 116 10.26 9.75 1.31
CA ALA A 116 9.05 8.94 1.34
C ALA A 116 9.10 7.75 2.32
N GLU A 117 10.24 7.07 2.44
CA GLU A 117 10.41 5.89 3.32
C GLU A 117 10.16 6.18 4.81
N PRO A 118 10.82 7.17 5.45
CA PRO A 118 10.55 7.47 6.85
C PRO A 118 9.11 7.94 7.09
N THR A 119 8.52 8.64 6.12
CA THR A 119 7.08 9.01 6.18
C THR A 119 6.19 7.77 6.14
N ALA A 120 6.44 6.84 5.23
CA ALA A 120 5.67 5.60 5.11
C ALA A 120 5.76 4.76 6.41
N LEU A 121 6.95 4.61 6.99
CA LEU A 121 7.16 3.92 8.27
C LEU A 121 6.35 4.58 9.40
N THR A 122 6.38 5.91 9.45
CA THR A 122 5.62 6.70 10.42
C THR A 122 4.09 6.54 10.24
N LEU A 123 3.61 6.48 9.00
CA LEU A 123 2.19 6.24 8.73
C LEU A 123 1.77 4.83 9.17
N VAL A 124 2.58 3.80 8.89
CA VAL A 124 2.33 2.43 9.35
C VAL A 124 2.38 2.33 10.88
N TRP A 125 3.24 3.08 11.55
CA TRP A 125 3.26 3.19 13.02
C TRP A 125 1.91 3.69 13.56
N HIS A 126 1.34 4.73 12.94
CA HIS A 126 -0.01 5.15 13.27
C HIS A 126 -1.08 4.14 12.86
N GLY A 127 -0.88 3.40 11.76
CA GLY A 127 -1.74 2.29 11.37
C GLY A 127 -1.82 1.20 12.44
N VAL A 128 -0.68 0.83 13.05
CA VAL A 128 -0.63 -0.13 14.15
C VAL A 128 -1.38 0.42 15.37
N GLN A 129 -1.09 1.66 15.79
CA GLN A 129 -1.81 2.31 16.89
C GLN A 129 -3.32 2.41 16.63
N ALA A 130 -3.74 2.70 15.40
CA ALA A 130 -5.15 2.76 15.03
C ALA A 130 -5.87 1.41 15.18
N LEU A 131 -5.14 0.29 15.08
CA LEU A 131 -5.68 -1.06 15.23
C LEU A 131 -5.66 -1.55 16.68
N THR A 132 -4.75 -1.04 17.53
CA THR A 132 -4.45 -1.64 18.84
C THR A 132 -4.72 -0.72 20.04
N ALA A 133 -4.74 0.60 19.87
CA ALA A 133 -4.96 1.55 20.95
C ALA A 133 -6.45 1.82 21.21
N GLU A 134 -6.79 2.14 22.47
CA GLU A 134 -8.15 2.52 22.88
C GLU A 134 -8.66 3.76 22.12
N ASP A 135 -7.76 4.69 21.78
CA ASP A 135 -8.04 5.90 21.01
C ASP A 135 -7.75 5.73 19.50
N GLY A 136 -7.83 4.51 18.96
CA GLY A 136 -7.44 4.20 17.57
C GLY A 136 -8.06 5.10 16.49
N HIS A 137 -9.25 5.66 16.70
CA HIS A 137 -9.87 6.65 15.82
C HIS A 137 -9.06 7.95 15.70
N SER A 138 -8.40 8.38 16.77
CA SER A 138 -7.47 9.52 16.80
C SER A 138 -6.29 9.26 15.88
N HIS A 139 -5.75 8.04 15.92
CA HIS A 139 -4.66 7.61 15.05
C HIS A 139 -5.09 7.47 13.59
N GLY A 140 -6.33 7.02 13.32
CA GLY A 140 -6.92 7.06 11.98
C GLY A 140 -6.94 8.46 11.38
N ARG A 141 -7.39 9.47 12.15
CA ARG A 141 -7.34 10.88 11.72
C ARG A 141 -5.91 11.38 11.49
N ARG A 142 -4.95 10.99 12.34
CA ARG A 142 -3.54 11.38 12.15
C ARG A 142 -2.94 10.81 10.86
N ILE A 143 -3.37 9.64 10.41
CA ILE A 143 -2.97 9.10 9.10
C ILE A 143 -3.48 10.02 8.00
N ASP A 144 -4.75 10.44 8.08
CA ASP A 144 -5.38 11.33 7.11
C ASP A 144 -4.69 12.70 7.07
N ASP A 145 -4.53 13.33 8.23
CA ASP A 145 -3.89 14.64 8.37
C ASP A 145 -2.45 14.61 7.82
N ARG A 146 -1.69 13.54 8.11
CA ARG A 146 -0.30 13.41 7.63
C ARG A 146 -0.21 13.07 6.15
N CYS A 147 -1.10 12.22 5.63
CA CYS A 147 -1.16 11.96 4.20
C CYS A 147 -1.51 13.24 3.44
N GLU A 148 -2.51 13.98 3.93
CA GLU A 148 -2.94 15.23 3.32
C GLU A 148 -1.87 16.31 3.43
N ALA A 149 -1.20 16.44 4.59
CA ALA A 149 -0.08 17.36 4.78
C ALA A 149 1.07 17.03 3.83
N TYR A 150 1.50 15.77 3.74
CA TYR A 150 2.58 15.36 2.84
C TYR A 150 2.23 15.63 1.37
N ILE A 151 1.02 15.28 0.94
CA ILE A 151 0.55 15.49 -0.44
C ILE A 151 0.42 16.99 -0.74
N ARG A 152 -0.02 17.81 0.22
CA ARG A 152 -0.16 19.26 0.04
C ARG A 152 1.18 19.99 0.07
N GLU A 153 2.02 19.71 1.05
CA GLU A 153 3.33 20.34 1.20
C GLU A 153 4.27 19.98 0.03
N HIS A 154 4.06 18.81 -0.56
CA HIS A 154 4.85 18.28 -1.65
C HIS A 154 3.97 17.92 -2.85
N HIS A 155 3.13 18.87 -3.29
CA HIS A 155 2.15 18.77 -4.40
C HIS A 155 2.68 18.22 -5.75
N ARG A 156 3.93 17.77 -5.83
CA ARG A 156 4.48 17.07 -6.99
C ARG A 156 3.95 15.63 -7.01
N HIS A 157 3.42 15.26 -8.16
CA HIS A 157 3.05 13.89 -8.50
C HIS A 157 4.11 12.85 -8.09
N GLN A 158 5.40 13.19 -8.27
CA GLN A 158 6.52 12.31 -7.97
C GLN A 158 6.64 11.97 -6.49
N ASP A 159 6.37 12.93 -5.59
CA ASP A 159 6.50 12.74 -4.15
C ASP A 159 5.35 11.88 -3.62
N THR A 160 4.12 12.11 -4.10
CA THR A 160 2.99 11.24 -3.77
C THR A 160 3.18 9.82 -4.31
N LEU A 161 3.71 9.67 -5.53
CA LEU A 161 4.06 8.37 -6.08
C LEU A 161 5.12 7.66 -5.23
N ALA A 162 6.16 8.38 -4.81
CA ALA A 162 7.21 7.83 -3.96
C ALA A 162 6.66 7.34 -2.62
N LEU A 163 5.78 8.13 -1.97
CA LEU A 163 5.10 7.72 -0.74
C LEU A 163 4.25 6.47 -0.92
N THR A 164 3.45 6.41 -1.99
CA THR A 164 2.61 5.24 -2.30
C THR A 164 3.47 3.99 -2.48
N LEU A 165 4.56 4.08 -3.25
CA LEU A 165 5.46 2.96 -3.47
C LEU A 165 6.17 2.52 -2.19
N ALA A 166 6.60 3.47 -1.34
CA ALA A 166 7.20 3.15 -0.05
C ALA A 166 6.21 2.41 0.88
N CYS A 167 4.94 2.84 0.93
CA CYS A 167 3.91 2.14 1.70
C CYS A 167 3.66 0.71 1.16
N ALA A 168 3.63 0.55 -0.17
CA ALA A 168 3.47 -0.76 -0.80
C ALA A 168 4.66 -1.69 -0.53
N GLN A 169 5.88 -1.17 -0.55
CA GLN A 169 7.09 -1.94 -0.24
C GLN A 169 7.12 -2.40 1.22
N LEU A 170 6.68 -1.58 2.17
CA LEU A 170 6.54 -1.99 3.57
C LEU A 170 5.52 -3.12 3.74
N ALA A 171 4.34 -2.99 3.13
CA ALA A 171 3.33 -4.04 3.15
C ALA A 171 3.82 -5.33 2.47
N ALA A 172 4.54 -5.23 1.35
CA ALA A 172 5.13 -6.38 0.67
C ALA A 172 6.19 -7.10 1.51
N GLY A 173 7.07 -6.34 2.17
CA GLY A 173 8.06 -6.90 3.09
C GLY A 173 7.41 -7.64 4.26
N ALA A 174 6.38 -7.04 4.87
CA ALA A 174 5.62 -7.68 5.95
C ALA A 174 4.86 -8.94 5.48
N LEU A 175 4.34 -8.92 4.25
CA LEU A 175 3.67 -10.08 3.66
C LEU A 175 4.65 -11.24 3.39
N LEU A 176 5.84 -10.92 2.87
CA LEU A 176 6.91 -11.90 2.67
C LEU A 176 7.37 -12.49 4.01
N GLU A 177 7.59 -11.65 5.02
CA GLU A 177 7.96 -12.11 6.36
C GLU A 177 6.90 -13.08 6.92
N LEU A 178 5.62 -12.74 6.80
CA LEU A 178 4.51 -13.60 7.21
C LEU A 178 4.42 -14.91 6.43
N GLY A 179 5.00 -14.96 5.23
CA GLY A 179 5.11 -16.13 4.38
C GLY A 179 6.40 -16.93 4.56
N ASP A 180 7.24 -16.60 5.54
CA ASP A 180 8.61 -17.15 5.70
C ASP A 180 9.50 -16.92 4.46
N GLY A 181 9.25 -15.85 3.72
CA GLY A 181 9.90 -15.55 2.45
C GLY A 181 9.37 -16.33 1.25
N ASP A 182 8.34 -17.18 1.41
CA ASP A 182 7.73 -17.93 0.32
C ASP A 182 6.79 -17.04 -0.52
N PRO A 183 7.13 -16.75 -1.78
CA PRO A 183 6.31 -15.89 -2.63
C PRO A 183 4.99 -16.53 -3.04
N VAL A 184 4.89 -17.86 -3.08
CA VAL A 184 3.64 -18.55 -3.40
C VAL A 184 2.62 -18.31 -2.30
N ARG A 185 3.04 -18.35 -1.03
CA ARG A 185 2.17 -18.03 0.11
C ARG A 185 1.73 -16.57 0.11
N ALA A 186 2.61 -15.66 -0.29
CA ALA A 186 2.27 -14.25 -0.44
C ALA A 186 1.22 -14.05 -1.55
N ASP A 187 1.39 -14.70 -2.70
CA ASP A 187 0.43 -14.62 -3.80
C ASP A 187 -0.94 -15.20 -3.44
N VAL A 188 -1.01 -16.35 -2.78
CA VAL A 188 -2.28 -16.93 -2.32
C VAL A 188 -3.04 -15.98 -1.39
N ARG A 189 -2.35 -15.35 -0.43
CA ARG A 189 -2.98 -14.37 0.47
C ARG A 189 -3.48 -13.12 -0.25
N LEU A 190 -2.75 -12.68 -1.28
CA LEU A 190 -3.16 -11.56 -2.13
C LEU A 190 -4.34 -11.92 -3.02
N GLU A 191 -4.41 -13.14 -3.53
CA GLU A 191 -5.57 -13.67 -4.28
C GLU A 191 -6.82 -13.75 -3.40
N GLU A 192 -6.71 -14.30 -2.19
CA GLU A 192 -7.81 -14.35 -1.22
C GLU A 192 -8.28 -12.95 -0.82
N HIS A 193 -7.36 -12.00 -0.68
CA HIS A 193 -7.71 -10.61 -0.41
C HIS A 193 -8.41 -9.97 -1.63
N ALA A 194 -7.85 -10.09 -2.82
CA ALA A 194 -8.44 -9.54 -4.04
C ALA A 194 -9.82 -10.13 -4.33
N ALA A 195 -10.00 -11.44 -4.15
CA ALA A 195 -11.27 -12.13 -4.39
C ALA A 195 -12.43 -11.59 -3.52
N ARG A 196 -12.14 -11.10 -2.30
CA ARG A 196 -13.16 -10.48 -1.43
C ARG A 196 -13.63 -9.12 -1.92
N HIS A 197 -12.84 -8.46 -2.76
CA HIS A 197 -13.10 -7.13 -3.31
C HIS A 197 -13.47 -7.18 -4.79
N MET A 198 -13.69 -8.37 -5.35
CA MET A 198 -14.16 -8.52 -6.72
C MET A 198 -15.68 -8.46 -6.81
N PRO A 199 -16.22 -7.77 -7.83
CA PRO A 199 -17.62 -7.92 -8.16
C PRO A 199 -17.90 -9.37 -8.58
N LEU A 200 -18.94 -9.97 -8.00
CA LEU A 200 -19.34 -11.37 -8.24
C LEU A 200 -19.69 -11.66 -9.72
N ASP A 201 -20.16 -10.63 -10.45
CA ASP A 201 -20.66 -10.73 -11.83
C ASP A 201 -19.98 -9.74 -12.79
N GLY A 202 -18.65 -9.61 -12.73
CA GLY A 202 -17.90 -8.66 -13.58
C GLY A 202 -16.61 -9.25 -14.18
N PRO A 203 -16.10 -8.69 -15.29
CA PRO A 203 -14.83 -9.12 -15.87
C PRO A 203 -13.69 -8.91 -14.87
N VAL A 204 -12.97 -9.98 -14.57
CA VAL A 204 -11.77 -9.96 -13.71
C VAL A 204 -10.71 -9.06 -14.36
N PRO A 205 -10.20 -8.03 -13.67
CA PRO A 205 -9.12 -7.21 -14.21
C PRO A 205 -7.89 -8.08 -14.51
N LEU A 206 -7.31 -7.96 -15.72
CA LEU A 206 -6.24 -8.80 -16.28
C LEU A 206 -4.95 -8.95 -15.43
N TRP A 207 -4.80 -8.18 -14.36
CA TRP A 207 -3.66 -8.21 -13.43
C TRP A 207 -3.98 -8.92 -12.10
N VAL A 208 -5.21 -9.39 -11.94
CA VAL A 208 -5.58 -10.38 -10.95
C VAL A 208 -5.34 -11.74 -11.60
N PRO A 209 -4.52 -12.62 -11.01
CA PRO A 209 -4.43 -14.01 -11.43
C PRO A 209 -5.85 -14.56 -11.58
N GLY A 210 -6.11 -15.16 -12.73
CA GLY A 210 -7.42 -15.70 -13.05
C GLY A 210 -7.91 -16.58 -11.90
N TRP A 211 -9.20 -16.44 -11.58
CA TRP A 211 -9.88 -17.37 -10.68
C TRP A 211 -9.45 -18.82 -10.98
N PRO A 212 -9.18 -19.66 -9.98
CA PRO A 212 -8.76 -21.06 -10.18
C PRO A 212 -9.76 -21.95 -10.93
N ARG A 213 -10.91 -21.41 -11.38
CA ARG A 213 -12.00 -22.14 -12.04
C ARG A 213 -12.37 -21.63 -13.44
N HIS A 214 -11.66 -20.66 -14.00
CA HIS A 214 -11.89 -20.26 -15.38
C HIS A 214 -10.68 -20.59 -16.27
N PRO A 215 -10.84 -21.49 -17.26
CA PRO A 215 -9.79 -21.71 -18.25
C PRO A 215 -9.56 -20.40 -19.01
N ALA A 216 -8.28 -20.05 -19.17
CA ALA A 216 -7.86 -18.93 -20.00
C ALA A 216 -8.45 -19.11 -21.42
N GLY A 217 -9.16 -18.08 -21.88
CA GLY A 217 -9.52 -17.93 -23.29
C GLY A 217 -8.35 -17.43 -24.11
#